data_AF-A0A7W3N1P2-F1
#
_entry.id   AF-A0A7W3N1P2-F1
#
_cell.length_a   1.000
_cell.length_b   1.000
_cell.length_c   1.000
_cell.angle_alpha   90.00
_cell.angle_beta   90.00
_cell.angle_gamma   90.00
#
_symmetry.space_group_name_H-M   'P 1'
#
loop_
_entity.id
_entity.type
_entity.pdbx_description
1 polymer ?
#
loop_
_entity_poly.entity_id
_entity_poly.type
_entity_poly.pdbx_seq_one_letter_code
_entity_poly.pdbx_strand_id
1 'polypeptide(L)'
;MSYTVYYRQPDGSVSSRSVAGAHAEPPPIPEDATEITADEYQAALEQIRAAHSEQDQRVAEQDRQRQEQDYQALVALGLPAETAQRLTGYVPDDRADD
;
A
#
# COMPACT_ATOMS: atom_id res chain seq x y z
N MET A 1 -8.42 -5.80 -30.95
CA MET A 1 -8.17 -6.84 -29.92
C MET A 1 -7.19 -6.26 -28.91
N SER A 2 -7.22 -6.73 -27.67
CA SER A 2 -6.24 -6.37 -26.65
C SER A 2 -5.56 -7.64 -26.18
N TYR A 3 -4.24 -7.60 -26.06
CA TYR A 3 -3.43 -8.72 -25.59
C TYR A 3 -2.75 -8.33 -24.29
N THR A 4 -2.86 -9.18 -23.28
CA THR A 4 -2.27 -8.96 -21.96
C THR A 4 -1.33 -10.11 -21.65
N VAL A 5 -0.09 -9.78 -21.29
CA VAL A 5 0.91 -10.72 -20.80
C VAL A 5 1.12 -10.48 -19.32
N TYR A 6 1.18 -11.58 -18.57
CA TYR A 6 1.56 -11.58 -17.17
C TYR A 6 2.94 -12.21 -17.05
N TYR A 7 3.80 -11.63 -16.23
CA TYR A 7 5.14 -12.15 -16.02
C TYR A 7 5.62 -11.94 -14.59
N ARG A 8 6.52 -12.83 -14.17
CA ARG A 8 7.20 -12.78 -12.89
C ARG A 8 8.67 -12.40 -13.09
N GLN A 9 9.13 -11.41 -12.34
CA GLN A 9 10.50 -10.94 -12.32
C GLN A 9 11.37 -11.81 -11.39
N PRO A 10 12.70 -11.82 -11.57
CA PRO A 10 13.60 -12.65 -10.75
C PRO A 10 13.63 -12.25 -9.27
N ASP A 11 13.26 -11.01 -8.95
CA ASP A 11 13.10 -10.54 -7.56
C ASP A 11 11.84 -11.09 -6.87
N GLY A 12 10.96 -11.76 -7.61
CA GLY A 12 9.70 -12.31 -7.12
C GLY A 12 8.48 -11.43 -7.39
N SER A 13 8.66 -10.18 -7.80
CA SER A 13 7.57 -9.29 -8.23
C SER A 13 6.82 -9.82 -9.44
N VAL A 14 5.51 -9.56 -9.48
CA VAL A 14 4.66 -9.86 -10.63
C VAL A 14 4.21 -8.58 -11.35
N SER A 15 4.05 -8.63 -12.66
CA SER A 15 3.65 -7.49 -13.48
C SER A 15 2.84 -7.92 -14.70
N SER A 16 2.04 -6.99 -15.22
CA SER A 16 1.22 -7.20 -16.42
C SER A 16 1.45 -6.10 -17.45
N ARG A 17 1.51 -6.46 -18.73
CA ARG A 17 1.54 -5.51 -19.86
C ARG A 17 0.37 -5.78 -20.79
N SER A 18 -0.41 -4.75 -21.08
CA SER A 18 -1.55 -4.80 -21.98
C SER A 18 -1.31 -3.92 -23.21
N VAL A 19 -1.49 -4.48 -24.39
CA VAL A 19 -1.40 -3.76 -25.67
C VAL A 19 -2.76 -3.81 -26.36
N ALA A 20 -3.26 -2.66 -26.79
CA ALA A 20 -4.53 -2.55 -27.52
C ALA A 20 -4.27 -2.15 -28.98
N GLY A 21 -4.83 -2.90 -29.94
CA GLY A 21 -4.68 -2.60 -31.37
C GLY A 21 -5.23 -3.69 -32.29
N ALA A 22 -5.55 -3.35 -33.53
CA ALA A 22 -5.97 -4.32 -34.55
C ALA A 22 -4.81 -5.24 -35.01
N HIS A 23 -3.57 -4.80 -34.80
CA HIS A 23 -2.31 -5.52 -35.07
C HIS A 23 -1.42 -5.56 -33.82
N ALA A 24 -2.01 -5.62 -32.63
CA ALA A 24 -1.25 -5.72 -31.39
C ALA A 24 -0.51 -7.07 -31.36
N GLU A 25 0.80 -7.03 -31.54
CA GLU A 25 1.69 -8.15 -31.26
C GLU A 25 1.84 -8.34 -29.74
N PRO A 26 2.14 -9.57 -29.29
CA PRO A 26 2.43 -9.82 -27.89
C PRO A 26 3.60 -8.93 -27.44
N PRO A 27 3.45 -8.14 -26.35
CA PRO A 27 4.54 -7.34 -25.83
C PRO A 27 5.68 -8.27 -25.40
N PRO A 28 6.94 -7.92 -25.71
CA PRO A 28 8.08 -8.72 -25.28
C PRO A 28 8.16 -8.75 -23.74
N ILE A 29 8.45 -9.93 -23.22
CA ILE A 29 8.74 -10.16 -21.81
C ILE A 29 10.23 -9.83 -21.58
N PRO A 30 10.59 -9.17 -20.47
CA PRO A 30 11.99 -8.98 -20.10
C PRO A 30 12.77 -10.32 -20.09
N GLU A 31 14.05 -10.28 -20.46
CA GLU A 31 14.87 -11.51 -20.67
C GLU A 31 14.99 -12.38 -19.42
N ASP A 32 14.96 -11.78 -18.23
CA ASP A 32 15.02 -12.47 -16.94
C ASP A 32 13.64 -12.74 -16.33
N ALA A 33 12.55 -12.38 -17.00
CA ALA A 33 11.19 -12.58 -16.51
C ALA A 33 10.55 -13.84 -17.09
N THR A 34 9.82 -14.56 -16.24
CA THR A 34 9.09 -15.78 -16.62
C THR A 34 7.65 -15.41 -16.95
N GLU A 35 7.17 -15.81 -18.13
CA GLU A 35 5.73 -15.70 -18.45
C GLU A 35 4.92 -16.54 -17.46
N ILE A 36 3.88 -15.95 -16.89
CA ILE A 36 2.94 -16.64 -16.00
C ILE A 36 1.53 -16.50 -16.54
N THR A 37 0.65 -17.40 -16.12
CA THR A 37 -0.77 -17.31 -16.44
C THR A 37 -1.46 -16.21 -15.63
N ALA A 38 -2.66 -15.81 -16.05
CA ALA A 38 -3.46 -14.85 -15.32
C ALA A 38 -3.84 -15.35 -13.91
N ASP A 39 -4.04 -16.67 -13.76
CA ASP A 39 -4.33 -17.33 -12.48
C ASP A 39 -3.12 -17.24 -11.53
N GLU A 40 -1.92 -17.55 -12.03
CA GLU A 40 -0.67 -17.43 -11.27
C GLU A 40 -0.39 -15.97 -10.86
N TYR A 41 -0.66 -15.01 -11.75
CA TYR A 41 -0.55 -13.58 -11.43
C TYR A 41 -1.50 -13.18 -10.31
N GLN A 42 -2.75 -13.62 -10.36
CA GLN A 42 -3.74 -13.33 -9.33
C GLN A 42 -3.37 -13.97 -7.99
N ALA A 43 -2.97 -15.24 -7.99
CA ALA A 43 -2.52 -15.93 -6.78
C ALA A 43 -1.30 -15.24 -6.15
N ALA A 44 -0.33 -14.81 -6.95
CA ALA A 44 0.83 -14.07 -6.46
C ALA A 44 0.44 -12.68 -5.91
N LEU A 45 -0.47 -11.95 -6.57
CA LEU A 45 -0.98 -10.69 -6.05
C LEU A 45 -1.70 -10.84 -4.71
N GLU A 46 -2.47 -11.91 -4.54
CA GLU A 46 -3.17 -12.19 -3.27
C GLU A 46 -2.18 -12.47 -2.15
N GLN A 47 -1.12 -13.25 -2.42
CA GLN A 47 -0.04 -13.49 -1.45
C GLN A 47 0.69 -12.20 -1.07
N ILE A 48 1.03 -11.35 -2.05
CA ILE A 48 1.68 -10.06 -1.81
C ILE A 48 0.76 -9.17 -0.97
N ARG A 49 -0.52 -9.03 -1.33
CA ARG A 49 -1.49 -8.23 -0.57
C ARG A 49 -1.66 -8.73 0.86
N ALA A 50 -1.73 -10.05 1.07
CA ALA A 50 -1.81 -10.62 2.40
C ALA A 50 -0.57 -10.26 3.25
N ALA A 51 0.64 -10.36 2.67
CA ALA A 51 1.87 -9.99 3.35
C ALA A 51 1.94 -8.49 3.71
N HIS A 52 1.47 -7.61 2.81
CA HIS A 52 1.42 -6.17 3.07
C HIS A 52 0.38 -5.80 4.13
N SER A 53 -0.80 -6.44 4.12
CA SER A 53 -1.88 -6.12 5.07
C SER A 53 -1.46 -6.29 6.54
N GLU A 54 -0.64 -7.29 6.86
CA GLU A 54 -0.15 -7.48 8.24
C GLU A 54 0.87 -6.42 8.65
N GLN A 55 1.70 -5.98 7.69
CA GLN A 55 2.69 -4.94 7.94
C GLN A 55 2.04 -3.56 8.08
N ASP A 56 1.07 -3.24 7.22
CA ASP A 56 0.35 -1.97 7.23
C ASP A 56 -0.41 -1.75 8.54
N GLN A 57 -1.01 -2.80 9.10
CA GLN A 57 -1.69 -2.72 10.40
C GLN A 57 -0.71 -2.40 11.55
N ARG A 58 0.47 -3.04 11.56
CA ARG A 58 1.49 -2.78 12.59
C ARG A 58 2.06 -1.37 12.48
N VAL A 59 2.33 -0.90 11.27
CA VAL A 59 2.82 0.46 11.03
C VAL A 59 1.76 1.48 11.43
N ALA A 60 0.48 1.27 11.08
CA ALA A 60 -0.60 2.17 11.45
C ALA A 60 -0.79 2.29 12.97
N GLU A 61 -0.68 1.18 13.71
CA GLU A 61 -0.79 1.20 15.18
C GLU A 61 0.39 1.95 15.80
N GLN A 62 1.62 1.73 15.31
CA GLN A 62 2.80 2.44 15.78
C GLN A 62 2.73 3.95 15.47
N ASP A 63 2.27 4.32 14.28
CA ASP A 63 2.10 5.72 13.90
C ASP A 63 1.05 6.40 14.77
N ARG A 64 -0.09 5.73 15.03
CA ARG A 64 -1.13 6.25 15.93
C ARG A 64 -0.60 6.50 17.34
N GLN A 65 0.14 5.54 17.92
CA GLN A 65 0.71 5.69 19.26
C GLN A 65 1.70 6.86 19.31
N ARG A 66 2.52 7.02 18.27
CA ARG A 66 3.47 8.14 18.19
C ARG A 66 2.75 9.48 18.10
N GLN A 67 1.76 9.59 17.22
CA GLN A 67 0.96 10.81 17.05
C GLN A 67 0.23 11.19 18.34
N GLU A 68 -0.28 10.21 19.09
CA GLU A 68 -0.90 10.43 20.41
C GLU A 68 0.10 10.99 21.44
N GLN A 69 1.30 10.39 21.52
CA GLN A 69 2.35 10.84 22.44
C GLN A 69 2.82 12.26 22.11
N ASP A 70 3.03 12.56 20.82
CA ASP A 70 3.41 13.89 20.35
C ASP A 70 2.30 14.91 20.65
N TYR A 71 1.01 14.53 20.47
CA TYR A 71 -0.12 15.39 20.81
C TYR A 71 -0.13 15.75 22.30
N GLN A 72 -0.03 14.74 23.17
CA GLN A 72 -0.01 14.94 24.62
C GLN A 72 1.18 15.80 25.06
N ALA A 73 2.37 15.59 24.46
CA ALA A 73 3.55 16.38 24.75
C ALA A 73 3.37 17.86 24.36
N LEU A 74 2.80 18.14 23.17
CA LEU A 74 2.55 19.51 22.72
C LEU A 74 1.52 20.22 23.61
N VAL A 75 0.45 19.52 24.01
CA VAL A 75 -0.54 20.07 24.94
C VAL A 75 0.09 20.34 26.31
N ALA A 76 0.92 19.43 26.82
CA ALA A 76 1.64 19.61 28.08
C ALA A 76 2.63 20.79 28.04
N LEU A 77 3.20 21.09 26.86
CA LEU A 77 4.02 22.27 26.62
C LEU A 77 3.21 23.57 26.48
N GLY A 78 1.88 23.50 26.57
CA GLY A 78 0.98 24.65 26.55
C GLY A 78 0.53 25.05 25.15
N LEU A 79 0.73 24.22 24.12
CA LEU A 79 0.11 24.47 22.83
C LEU A 79 -1.40 24.20 22.91
N PRO A 80 -2.23 25.01 22.23
CA PRO A 80 -3.65 24.72 22.09
C PRO A 80 -3.88 23.34 21.46
N ALA A 81 -4.88 22.61 21.95
CA ALA A 81 -5.25 21.29 21.45
C ALA A 81 -5.45 21.29 19.92
N GLU A 82 -6.15 22.29 19.36
CA GLU A 82 -6.34 22.42 17.92
C GLU A 82 -5.01 22.55 17.14
N THR A 83 -4.02 23.25 17.70
CA THR A 83 -2.70 23.38 17.10
C THR A 83 -1.94 22.06 17.17
N ALA A 84 -1.99 21.37 18.31
CA ALA A 84 -1.37 20.06 18.48
C ALA A 84 -1.98 19.00 17.54
N GLN A 85 -3.31 19.00 17.34
CA GLN A 85 -3.99 18.11 16.38
C GLN A 85 -3.52 18.36 14.95
N ARG A 86 -3.40 19.62 14.52
CA ARG A 86 -2.92 19.97 13.17
C ARG A 86 -1.46 19.59 12.95
N LEU A 87 -0.63 19.68 13.98
CA LEU A 87 0.81 19.37 13.88
C LEU A 87 1.09 17.87 13.87
N THR A 88 0.29 17.09 14.60
CA THR A 88 0.51 15.65 14.77
C THR A 88 -0.36 14.80 13.86
N GLY A 89 -1.46 15.37 13.33
CA GLY A 89 -2.48 14.60 12.60
C GLY A 89 -3.33 13.70 13.49
N TYR A 90 -3.08 13.69 14.81
CA TYR A 90 -3.87 12.93 15.77
C TYR A 90 -5.24 13.59 15.96
N VAL A 91 -6.30 12.83 15.70
CA VAL A 91 -7.67 13.22 16.02
C VAL A 91 -8.09 12.44 17.26
N PRO A 92 -8.18 13.08 18.44
CA PRO A 92 -8.75 12.41 19.61
C PRO A 92 -10.19 11.99 19.29
N ASP A 93 -10.55 10.73 19.58
CA ASP A 93 -11.93 10.27 19.45
C ASP A 93 -12.75 10.98 20.55
N ASP A 94 -13.42 12.06 20.17
CA ASP A 94 -14.20 12.94 21.05
C ASP A 94 -15.46 12.24 21.65
N ARG A 95 -15.57 10.91 21.59
CA ARG A 95 -16.66 10.14 22.22
C ARG A 95 -16.44 9.87 23.72
N ALA A 96 -15.57 10.64 24.38
CA ALA A 96 -15.32 10.51 25.81
C ALA A 96 -16.10 11.52 26.68
N ASP A 97 -17.10 12.21 26.11
CA ASP A 97 -17.98 13.13 26.85
C ASP A 97 -19.45 12.92 26.41
N ASP A 98 -20.12 11.89 26.95
CA ASP A 98 -21.58 11.85 27.20
C ASP A 98 -21.84 11.23 28.58
#